data_AF-A0A1T4JNK5-F1
#
_entry.id   AF-A0A1T4JNK5-F1
#
_cell.length_a   1.000
_cell.length_b   1.000
_cell.length_c   1.000
_cell.angle_alpha   90.00
_cell.angle_beta   90.00
_cell.angle_gamma   90.00
#
_symmetry.space_group_name_H-M   'P 1'
#
loop_
_entity.id
_entity.type
_entity.pdbx_description
1 polymer ?
#
loop_
_entity_poly.entity_id
_entity_poly.type
_entity_poly.pdbx_seq_one_letter_code
_entity_poly.pdbx_strand_id
1 'polypeptide(L)'
;MTLLAVDWGNLHEILKNLYVDMMPLCSNMTGVAKGVAGLGALFYVAAKVWQALSRAEPIDVYPLLRPFAIGLCIMFFPTIVLGTINSVMSPVVKGTHNILEGQTFDMNKYRELKDKKEYEAMLRNPETAYLVSDEEFDKQLDELGWSPSDLITTMGMYMERASYNIKKAVRDWFRELLEILFQAAALVIDTIRTFYLIVLAILGPIAFAISVYDGFQSTLTQWITRYVSVYLWLPVSDLFSSILARIQVLMLERDLQLLDDPSFIPDSSNTVYIIFMIIGIVGYFTIPTVSNWIIQAGGLGGMNRNLSKTASGGGNLAGAAAGAATGNISGKLIKK
;
A
#
# COMPACT_ATOMS: atom_id res chain seq x y z
N MET A 1 -27.63 18.21 -12.29
CA MET A 1 -28.00 16.91 -11.71
C MET A 1 -26.88 16.54 -10.75
N THR A 2 -27.10 16.83 -9.46
CA THR A 2 -26.11 16.73 -8.36
C THR A 2 -26.04 15.30 -7.85
N LEU A 3 -25.23 14.46 -8.50
CA LEU A 3 -24.85 13.17 -7.93
C LEU A 3 -23.69 13.40 -6.96
N LEU A 4 -24.04 13.40 -5.67
CA LEU A 4 -23.24 12.97 -4.54
C LEU A 4 -21.74 13.34 -4.62
N ALA A 5 -21.44 14.59 -4.33
CA ALA A 5 -20.20 14.91 -3.63
C ALA A 5 -20.31 14.28 -2.23
N VAL A 6 -20.01 12.98 -2.13
CA VAL A 6 -19.60 12.40 -0.85
C VAL A 6 -18.37 13.21 -0.44
N ASP A 7 -18.48 13.95 0.65
CA ASP A 7 -17.36 14.73 1.16
C ASP A 7 -16.28 13.73 1.65
N TRP A 8 -15.33 13.41 0.77
CA TRP A 8 -14.30 12.41 1.02
C TRP A 8 -13.40 12.77 2.20
N GLY A 9 -13.28 14.06 2.52
CA GLY A 9 -12.61 14.54 3.74
C GLY A 9 -13.35 14.08 5.00
N ASN A 10 -14.69 14.16 4.98
CA ASN A 10 -15.56 13.73 6.07
C ASN A 10 -15.39 12.23 6.37
N LEU A 11 -15.25 11.37 5.35
CA LEU A 11 -15.12 9.94 5.56
C LEU A 11 -13.76 9.55 6.20
N HIS A 12 -12.68 10.19 5.79
CA HIS A 12 -11.36 10.00 6.43
C HIS A 12 -11.35 10.53 7.87
N GLU A 13 -12.05 11.63 8.11
CA GLU A 13 -12.22 12.18 9.46
C GLU A 13 -13.06 11.27 10.36
N ILE A 14 -14.15 10.69 9.84
CA ILE A 14 -14.94 9.67 10.52
C ILE A 14 -14.07 8.46 10.90
N LEU A 15 -13.22 7.97 9.98
CA LEU A 15 -12.31 6.84 10.27
C LEU A 15 -11.28 7.19 11.34
N LYS A 16 -10.74 8.41 11.32
CA LYS A 16 -9.82 8.90 12.35
C LYS A 16 -10.50 9.05 13.71
N ASN A 17 -11.72 9.56 13.74
CA ASN A 17 -12.52 9.67 14.97
C ASN A 17 -12.89 8.30 15.51
N LEU A 18 -13.24 7.34 14.64
CA LEU A 18 -13.48 5.95 15.02
C LEU A 18 -12.26 5.32 15.72
N TYR A 19 -11.04 5.61 15.25
CA TYR A 19 -9.83 5.14 15.93
C TYR A 19 -9.74 5.68 17.36
N VAL A 20 -10.00 6.98 17.56
CA VAL A 20 -9.97 7.62 18.89
C VAL A 20 -11.08 7.08 19.79
N ASP A 21 -12.29 6.92 19.26
CA ASP A 21 -13.46 6.44 19.99
C ASP A 21 -13.33 4.98 20.44
N MET A 22 -12.53 4.18 19.74
CA MET A 22 -12.28 2.77 20.06
C MET A 22 -11.09 2.57 21.02
N MET A 23 -10.27 3.60 21.27
CA MET A 23 -9.14 3.51 22.20
C MET A 23 -9.54 3.13 23.65
N PRO A 24 -10.68 3.55 24.22
CA PRO A 24 -11.14 3.10 25.53
C PRO A 24 -11.31 1.57 25.64
N LEU A 25 -11.63 0.87 24.56
CA LEU A 25 -11.71 -0.60 24.55
C LEU A 25 -10.34 -1.26 24.81
N CYS A 26 -9.25 -0.60 24.41
CA CYS A 26 -7.89 -1.03 24.74
C CYS A 26 -7.67 -1.02 26.26
N SER A 27 -8.28 -0.08 26.99
CA SER A 27 -8.20 -0.01 28.46
C SER A 27 -8.88 -1.20 29.12
N ASN A 28 -10.05 -1.61 28.61
CA ASN A 28 -10.75 -2.81 29.10
C ASN A 28 -9.90 -4.08 28.87
N MET A 29 -9.29 -4.22 27.68
CA MET A 29 -8.40 -5.36 27.40
C MET A 29 -7.09 -5.31 28.17
N THR A 30 -6.63 -4.11 28.54
CA THR A 30 -5.47 -3.95 29.42
C THR A 30 -5.72 -4.59 30.79
N GLY A 31 -6.94 -4.51 31.34
CA GLY A 31 -7.31 -5.19 32.58
C GLY A 31 -7.18 -6.72 32.48
N VAL A 32 -7.75 -7.31 31.42
CA VAL A 32 -7.65 -8.76 31.15
C VAL A 32 -6.19 -9.18 30.93
N ALA A 33 -5.45 -8.41 30.13
CA ALA A 33 -4.05 -8.65 29.83
C ALA A 33 -3.16 -8.63 31.09
N LYS A 34 -3.43 -7.74 32.06
CA LYS A 34 -2.71 -7.73 33.35
C LYS A 34 -2.90 -9.03 34.11
N GLY A 35 -4.13 -9.57 34.15
CA GLY A 35 -4.42 -10.85 34.79
C GLY A 35 -3.66 -12.02 34.15
N VAL A 36 -3.72 -12.10 32.81
CA VAL A 36 -3.00 -13.13 32.04
C VAL A 36 -1.48 -13.00 32.20
N ALA A 37 -0.95 -11.79 32.09
CA ALA A 37 0.48 -11.53 32.27
C ALA A 37 0.95 -11.81 33.69
N GLY A 38 0.14 -11.48 34.71
CA GLY A 38 0.44 -11.75 36.12
C GLY A 38 0.53 -13.25 36.41
N LEU A 39 -0.44 -14.03 35.91
CA LEU A 39 -0.39 -15.48 36.00
C LEU A 39 0.83 -16.05 35.26
N GLY A 40 1.08 -15.58 34.03
CA GLY A 40 2.26 -15.97 33.26
C GLY A 40 3.58 -15.65 33.96
N ALA A 41 3.67 -14.48 34.59
CA ALA A 41 4.85 -14.05 35.35
C ALA A 41 5.10 -14.94 36.56
N LEU A 42 4.05 -15.32 37.31
CA LEU A 42 4.16 -16.24 38.45
C LEU A 42 4.73 -17.59 38.02
N PHE A 43 4.17 -18.21 36.97
CA PHE A 43 4.67 -19.49 36.46
C PHE A 43 6.09 -19.37 35.89
N TYR A 44 6.39 -18.30 35.15
CA TYR A 44 7.70 -18.07 34.56
C TYR A 44 8.79 -17.94 35.63
N VAL A 45 8.55 -17.10 36.64
CA VAL A 45 9.50 -16.88 37.74
C VAL A 45 9.65 -18.15 38.58
N ALA A 46 8.55 -18.80 38.94
CA ALA A 46 8.59 -20.05 39.71
C ALA A 46 9.40 -21.14 39.00
N ALA A 47 9.18 -21.34 37.70
CA ALA A 47 9.91 -22.34 36.92
C ALA A 47 11.41 -22.02 36.82
N LYS A 48 11.78 -20.75 36.60
CA LYS A 48 13.19 -20.33 36.50
C LYS A 48 13.93 -20.43 37.83
N VAL A 49 13.29 -20.01 38.93
CA VAL A 49 13.87 -20.14 40.27
C VAL A 49 14.00 -21.61 40.66
N TRP A 50 12.99 -22.43 40.38
CA TRP A 50 13.06 -23.88 40.60
C TRP A 50 14.21 -24.52 39.82
N GLN A 51 14.39 -24.14 38.54
CA GLN A 51 15.48 -24.64 37.71
C GLN A 51 16.86 -24.27 38.30
N ALA A 52 17.05 -23.02 38.73
CA ALA A 52 18.31 -22.57 39.34
C ALA A 52 18.59 -23.31 40.66
N LEU A 53 17.58 -23.46 41.52
CA LEU A 53 17.70 -24.21 42.78
C LEU A 53 18.03 -25.68 42.54
N SER A 54 17.39 -26.33 41.56
CA SER A 54 17.64 -27.75 41.24
C SER A 54 19.05 -28.01 40.69
N ARG A 55 19.68 -27.00 40.09
CA ARG A 55 21.04 -27.07 39.54
C ARG A 55 22.11 -26.58 40.51
N ALA A 56 21.71 -26.07 41.68
CA ALA A 56 22.60 -25.35 42.60
C ALA A 56 23.35 -24.18 41.93
N GLU A 57 22.76 -23.60 40.89
CA GLU A 57 23.31 -22.42 40.20
C GLU A 57 22.82 -21.14 40.90
N PRO A 58 23.65 -20.09 40.95
CA PRO A 58 23.18 -18.79 41.43
C PRO A 58 22.02 -18.30 40.56
N ILE A 59 21.03 -17.67 41.19
CA ILE A 59 19.83 -17.17 40.50
C ILE A 59 20.21 -15.98 39.62
N ASP A 60 20.09 -16.14 38.30
CA ASP A 60 20.19 -15.01 37.37
C ASP A 60 18.91 -14.18 37.42
N VAL A 61 19.04 -12.94 37.90
CA VAL A 61 17.94 -11.99 38.04
C VAL A 61 17.53 -11.37 36.71
N TYR A 62 18.41 -11.34 35.70
CA TYR A 62 18.14 -10.65 34.45
C TYR A 62 16.96 -11.24 33.65
N PRO A 63 16.85 -12.58 33.47
CA PRO A 63 15.66 -13.19 32.89
C PRO A 63 14.38 -12.94 33.70
N LEU A 64 14.48 -12.82 35.02
CA LEU A 64 13.34 -12.61 35.92
C LEU A 64 12.74 -11.21 35.78
N LEU A 65 13.49 -10.22 35.29
CA LEU A 65 13.00 -8.85 35.06
C LEU A 65 12.07 -8.74 33.84
N ARG A 66 12.16 -9.68 32.90
CA ARG A 66 11.40 -9.60 31.64
C ARG A 66 9.88 -9.54 31.83
N PRO A 67 9.23 -10.44 32.61
CA PRO A 67 7.81 -10.33 32.89
C PRO A 67 7.38 -8.97 33.47
N PHE A 68 8.23 -8.34 34.30
CA PHE A 68 7.96 -7.02 34.87
C PHE A 68 8.05 -5.92 33.82
N ALA A 69 9.06 -5.95 32.94
CA ALA A 69 9.18 -5.01 31.84
C ALA A 69 7.97 -5.10 30.89
N ILE A 70 7.54 -6.32 30.54
CA ILE A 70 6.35 -6.54 29.71
C ILE A 70 5.09 -6.08 30.45
N GLY A 71 4.98 -6.35 31.75
CA GLY A 71 3.88 -5.87 32.60
C GLY A 71 3.77 -4.35 32.60
N LEU A 72 4.90 -3.63 32.67
CA LEU A 72 4.94 -2.17 32.56
C LEU A 72 4.46 -1.71 31.17
N CYS A 73 4.90 -2.37 30.10
CA CYS A 73 4.41 -2.10 28.75
C CYS A 73 2.89 -2.32 28.60
N ILE A 74 2.32 -3.31 29.29
CA ILE A 74 0.86 -3.55 29.30
C ILE A 74 0.15 -2.43 30.07
N MET A 75 0.67 -2.02 31.24
CA MET A 75 0.05 -0.96 32.05
C MET A 75 0.00 0.38 31.34
N PHE A 76 1.05 0.71 30.59
CA PHE A 76 1.18 1.95 29.84
C PHE A 76 1.07 1.73 28.33
N PHE A 77 0.26 0.75 27.91
CA PHE A 77 0.20 0.34 26.51
C PHE A 77 -0.19 1.48 25.55
N PRO A 78 -1.26 2.28 25.83
CA PRO A 78 -1.63 3.36 24.91
C PRO A 78 -0.57 4.47 24.82
N THR A 79 0.08 4.81 25.93
CA THR A 79 0.99 5.95 26.02
C THR A 79 2.41 5.60 25.60
N ILE A 80 2.97 4.51 26.15
CA ILE A 80 4.35 4.10 25.88
C ILE A 80 4.43 3.30 24.59
N VAL A 81 3.62 2.26 24.41
CA VAL A 81 3.78 1.37 23.24
C VAL A 81 3.25 2.05 21.98
N LEU A 82 1.96 2.40 21.95
CA LEU A 82 1.36 3.02 20.76
C LEU A 82 1.93 4.43 20.53
N GLY A 83 2.06 5.23 21.59
CA GLY A 83 2.61 6.59 21.49
C GLY A 83 4.03 6.64 20.94
N THR A 84 4.92 5.73 21.37
CA THR A 84 6.29 5.68 20.84
C THR A 84 6.29 5.28 19.37
N ILE A 85 5.54 4.24 18.99
CA ILE A 85 5.49 3.80 17.60
C ILE A 85 4.95 4.93 16.70
N ASN A 86 3.86 5.56 17.09
CA ASN A 86 3.27 6.67 16.33
C ASN A 86 4.22 7.85 16.20
N SER A 87 4.98 8.16 17.26
CA SER A 87 5.96 9.26 17.25
C SER A 87 7.13 8.99 16.31
N VAL A 88 7.64 7.75 16.28
CA VAL A 88 8.72 7.33 15.38
C VAL A 88 8.24 7.28 13.92
N MET A 89 7.00 6.86 13.70
CA MET A 89 6.47 6.67 12.35
C MET A 89 5.91 7.96 11.73
N SER A 90 5.44 8.92 12.54
CA SER A 90 4.83 10.16 12.04
C SER A 90 5.72 10.96 11.07
N PRO A 91 7.04 11.14 11.32
CA PRO A 91 7.93 11.80 10.37
C PRO A 91 8.03 11.08 9.02
N VAL A 92 7.97 9.74 9.01
CA VAL A 92 8.01 8.95 7.78
C VAL A 92 6.77 9.24 6.93
N VAL A 93 5.59 9.24 7.54
CA VAL A 93 4.33 9.60 6.87
C VAL A 93 4.38 11.02 6.31
N LYS A 94 4.82 11.99 7.12
CA LYS A 94 4.90 13.39 6.69
C LYS A 94 5.87 13.56 5.52
N GLY A 95 7.01 12.88 5.57
CA GLY A 95 8.00 12.92 4.50
C GLY A 95 7.46 12.37 3.18
N THR A 96 6.78 11.22 3.20
CA THR A 96 6.21 10.63 1.99
C THR A 96 5.04 11.44 1.44
N HIS A 97 4.22 12.01 2.31
CA HIS A 97 3.11 12.87 1.90
C HIS A 97 3.59 14.13 1.18
N ASN A 98 4.65 14.78 1.69
CA ASN A 98 5.25 15.95 1.03
C ASN A 98 5.82 15.61 -0.36
N ILE A 99 6.36 14.40 -0.54
CA ILE A 99 6.85 13.93 -1.85
C ILE A 99 5.68 13.78 -2.82
N LEU A 100 4.58 13.16 -2.38
CA LEU A 100 3.35 13.03 -3.17
C LEU A 100 2.84 14.41 -3.60
N GLU A 101 2.69 15.33 -2.64
CA GLU A 101 2.16 16.68 -2.87
C GLU A 101 2.96 17.41 -3.96
N GLY A 102 4.30 17.37 -3.86
CA GLY A 102 5.19 17.94 -4.88
C GLY A 102 4.97 17.35 -6.29
N GLN A 103 4.85 16.02 -6.40
CA GLN A 103 4.62 15.38 -7.71
C GLN A 103 3.22 15.67 -8.28
N THR A 104 2.20 15.81 -7.44
CA THR A 104 0.84 16.16 -7.89
C THR A 104 0.74 17.60 -8.36
N PHE A 105 1.43 18.55 -7.71
CA PHE A 105 1.48 19.94 -8.18
C PHE A 105 2.13 20.06 -9.56
N ASP A 106 3.26 19.39 -9.78
CA ASP A 106 3.92 19.37 -11.08
C ASP A 106 2.98 18.83 -12.17
N MET A 107 2.26 17.74 -11.89
CA MET A 107 1.31 17.13 -12.82
C MET A 107 0.20 18.10 -13.26
N ASN A 108 -0.41 18.84 -12.35
CA ASN A 108 -1.48 19.78 -12.69
C ASN A 108 -0.99 20.87 -13.66
N LYS A 109 0.21 21.40 -13.42
CA LYS A 109 0.84 22.39 -14.31
C LYS A 109 1.08 21.84 -15.72
N TYR A 110 1.56 20.61 -15.85
CA TYR A 110 1.77 19.97 -17.16
C TYR A 110 0.46 19.67 -17.89
N ARG A 111 -0.62 19.36 -17.17
CA ARG A 111 -1.96 19.19 -17.76
C ARG A 111 -2.47 20.50 -18.36
N GLU A 112 -2.41 21.60 -17.60
CA GLU A 112 -2.81 22.94 -18.11
C GLU A 112 -2.02 23.35 -19.36
N LEU A 113 -0.71 23.08 -19.38
CA LEU A 113 0.14 23.37 -20.54
C LEU A 113 -0.23 22.51 -21.76
N LYS A 114 -0.58 21.23 -21.54
CA LYS A 114 -1.02 20.33 -22.60
C LYS A 114 -2.32 20.79 -23.22
N ASP A 115 -3.33 21.09 -22.40
CA ASP A 115 -4.65 21.51 -22.87
C ASP A 115 -4.56 22.77 -23.74
N LYS A 116 -3.70 23.73 -23.33
CA LYS A 116 -3.44 24.94 -24.11
C LYS A 116 -2.78 24.63 -25.47
N LYS A 117 -1.76 23.77 -25.51
CA LYS A 117 -1.07 23.41 -26.76
C LYS A 117 -1.94 22.57 -27.68
N GLU A 118 -2.74 21.64 -27.16
CA GLU A 118 -3.70 20.86 -27.97
C GLU A 118 -4.74 21.78 -28.63
N TYR A 119 -5.25 22.77 -27.88
CA TYR A 119 -6.17 23.77 -28.42
C TYR A 119 -5.52 24.61 -29.54
N GLU A 120 -4.29 25.08 -29.33
CA GLU A 120 -3.53 25.83 -30.35
C GLU A 120 -3.20 24.98 -31.59
N ALA A 121 -2.91 23.68 -31.43
CA ALA A 121 -2.64 22.77 -32.54
C ALA A 121 -3.90 22.45 -33.36
N MET A 122 -5.06 22.26 -32.71
CA MET A 122 -6.34 22.02 -33.38
C MET A 122 -6.81 23.22 -34.20
N LEU A 123 -6.54 24.45 -33.74
CA LEU A 123 -6.84 25.68 -34.49
C LEU A 123 -5.88 25.91 -35.67
N ARG A 124 -4.66 25.35 -35.64
CA ARG A 124 -3.68 25.51 -36.73
C ARG A 124 -3.96 24.60 -37.93
N ASN A 125 -4.73 23.53 -37.76
CA ASN A 125 -4.92 22.52 -38.80
C ASN A 125 -6.31 22.69 -39.47
N PRO A 126 -6.39 23.20 -40.72
CA PRO A 126 -7.66 23.55 -41.39
C PRO A 126 -8.63 22.38 -41.56
N GLU A 127 -8.12 21.15 -41.62
CA GLU A 127 -8.93 19.92 -41.80
C GLU A 127 -9.55 19.39 -40.50
N THR A 128 -9.12 19.87 -39.33
CA THR A 128 -9.67 19.43 -38.02
C THR A 128 -10.25 20.56 -37.20
N ALA A 129 -10.03 21.81 -37.62
CA ALA A 129 -10.50 22.99 -36.90
C ALA A 129 -12.04 23.06 -36.83
N TYR A 130 -12.75 22.57 -37.86
CA TYR A 130 -14.22 22.47 -37.87
C TYR A 130 -14.79 21.44 -36.86
N LEU A 131 -13.95 20.52 -36.35
CA LEU A 131 -14.36 19.54 -35.34
C LEU A 131 -14.43 20.15 -33.94
N VAL A 132 -13.76 21.29 -33.72
CA VAL A 132 -13.48 21.86 -32.38
C VAL A 132 -13.97 23.30 -32.24
N SER A 133 -13.94 24.10 -33.31
CA SER A 133 -14.42 25.49 -33.34
C SER A 133 -15.75 25.60 -34.08
N ASP A 134 -16.77 26.14 -33.42
CA ASP A 134 -18.06 26.44 -34.05
C ASP A 134 -17.93 27.50 -35.15
N GLU A 135 -17.00 28.44 -35.02
CA GLU A 135 -16.79 29.54 -35.97
C GLU A 135 -16.14 29.07 -37.29
N GLU A 136 -15.24 28.07 -37.23
CA GLU A 136 -14.68 27.45 -38.45
C GLU A 136 -15.63 26.42 -39.08
N PHE A 137 -16.44 25.76 -38.27
CA PHE A 137 -17.51 24.89 -38.74
C PHE A 137 -18.58 25.67 -39.52
N ASP A 138 -19.04 26.79 -38.97
CA ASP A 138 -20.01 27.68 -39.62
C ASP A 138 -19.42 28.32 -40.88
N LYS A 139 -18.13 28.69 -40.88
CA LYS A 139 -17.45 29.22 -42.07
C LYS A 139 -17.30 28.18 -43.19
N GLN A 140 -16.99 26.92 -42.87
CA GLN A 140 -16.97 25.84 -43.88
C GLN A 140 -18.37 25.53 -44.41
N LEU A 141 -19.41 25.62 -43.56
CA LEU A 141 -20.81 25.48 -43.94
C LEU A 141 -21.29 26.59 -44.87
N ASP A 142 -20.88 27.84 -44.63
CA ASP A 142 -21.20 29.00 -45.47
C ASP A 142 -20.46 28.99 -46.82
N GLU A 143 -19.27 28.37 -46.88
CA GLU A 143 -18.52 28.15 -48.13
C GLU A 143 -19.11 27.02 -49.00
N LEU A 144 -19.87 26.09 -48.40
CA LEU A 144 -20.59 25.02 -49.11
C LEU A 144 -21.95 25.55 -49.63
N GLY A 145 -22.14 25.51 -50.95
CA GLY A 145 -23.38 25.97 -51.60
C GLY A 145 -24.58 25.03 -51.41
N TRP A 146 -25.74 25.42 -51.95
CA TRP A 146 -26.99 24.63 -51.90
C TRP A 146 -27.08 23.61 -53.06
N SER A 147 -25.99 22.90 -53.37
CA SER A 147 -25.99 21.85 -54.39
C SER A 147 -26.21 20.45 -53.78
N PRO A 148 -26.78 19.48 -54.52
CA PRO A 148 -27.02 18.12 -53.99
C PRO A 148 -25.74 17.39 -53.53
N SER A 149 -24.58 17.68 -54.14
CA SER A 149 -23.28 17.15 -53.70
C SER A 149 -22.79 17.81 -52.42
N ASP A 150 -23.02 19.12 -52.26
CA ASP A 150 -22.59 19.88 -51.08
C ASP A 150 -23.42 19.53 -49.85
N LEU A 151 -24.72 19.24 -50.03
CA LEU A 151 -25.59 18.73 -48.95
C LEU A 151 -25.14 17.37 -48.41
N ILE A 152 -24.60 16.49 -49.25
CA ILE A 152 -24.04 15.19 -48.83
C ILE A 152 -22.74 15.40 -48.05
N THR A 153 -21.88 16.32 -48.49
CA THR A 153 -20.66 16.70 -47.78
C THR A 153 -20.97 17.31 -46.42
N THR A 154 -21.94 18.23 -46.34
CA THR A 154 -22.43 18.79 -45.08
C THR A 154 -22.96 17.72 -44.14
N MET A 155 -23.80 16.80 -44.63
CA MET A 155 -24.30 15.68 -43.82
C MET A 155 -23.15 14.76 -43.34
N GLY A 156 -22.13 14.54 -44.17
CA GLY A 156 -20.91 13.82 -43.83
C GLY A 156 -20.12 14.51 -42.70
N MET A 157 -19.92 15.82 -42.78
CA MET A 157 -19.24 16.61 -41.74
C MET A 157 -19.99 16.60 -40.41
N TYR A 158 -21.33 16.74 -40.42
CA TYR A 158 -22.15 16.59 -39.21
C TYR A 158 -22.04 15.19 -38.61
N MET A 159 -22.02 14.14 -39.44
CA MET A 159 -21.90 12.76 -39.00
C MET A 159 -20.50 12.44 -38.45
N GLU A 160 -19.45 12.99 -39.07
CA GLU A 160 -18.07 12.90 -38.59
C GLU A 160 -17.91 13.62 -37.24
N ARG A 161 -18.43 14.85 -37.12
CA ARG A 161 -18.45 15.61 -35.86
C ARG A 161 -19.23 14.89 -34.76
N ALA A 162 -20.40 14.33 -35.09
CA ALA A 162 -21.19 13.52 -34.16
C ALA A 162 -20.42 12.26 -33.72
N SER A 163 -19.79 11.54 -34.66
CA SER A 163 -19.01 10.33 -34.34
C SER A 163 -17.78 10.65 -33.48
N TYR A 164 -17.12 11.78 -33.74
CA TYR A 164 -15.98 12.27 -32.97
C TYR A 164 -16.41 12.65 -31.55
N ASN A 165 -17.51 13.39 -31.41
CA ASN A 165 -18.09 13.76 -30.12
C ASN A 165 -18.54 12.55 -29.31
N ILE A 166 -19.15 11.54 -29.94
CA ILE A 166 -19.53 10.29 -29.27
C ILE A 166 -18.29 9.53 -28.80
N LYS A 167 -17.27 9.37 -29.65
CA LYS A 167 -16.00 8.73 -29.25
C LYS A 167 -15.32 9.49 -28.11
N LYS A 168 -15.36 10.83 -28.12
CA LYS A 168 -14.83 11.67 -27.04
C LYS A 168 -15.63 11.47 -25.75
N ALA A 169 -16.96 11.56 -25.81
CA ALA A 169 -17.83 11.36 -24.65
C ALA A 169 -17.68 9.97 -24.00
N VAL A 170 -17.57 8.91 -24.79
CA VAL A 170 -17.33 7.55 -24.27
C VAL A 170 -15.97 7.43 -23.59
N ARG A 171 -14.93 8.06 -24.14
CA ARG A 171 -13.59 8.06 -23.53
C ARG A 171 -13.55 8.87 -22.24
N ASP A 172 -14.18 10.04 -22.22
CA ASP A 172 -14.24 10.91 -21.04
C ASP A 172 -15.03 10.23 -19.93
N TRP A 173 -16.17 9.60 -20.26
CA TRP A 173 -16.92 8.77 -19.32
C TRP A 173 -16.10 7.61 -18.76
N PHE A 174 -15.34 6.91 -19.61
CA PHE A 174 -14.48 5.80 -19.15
C PHE A 174 -13.32 6.29 -18.27
N ARG A 175 -12.77 7.48 -18.56
CA ARG A 175 -11.75 8.12 -17.72
C ARG A 175 -12.31 8.48 -16.35
N GLU A 176 -13.48 9.13 -16.31
CA GLU A 176 -14.19 9.45 -15.06
C GLU A 176 -14.49 8.19 -14.25
N LEU A 177 -14.96 7.13 -14.90
CA LEU A 177 -15.22 5.84 -14.25
C LEU A 177 -13.95 5.27 -13.59
N LEU A 178 -12.83 5.26 -14.30
CA LEU A 178 -11.56 4.77 -13.78
C LEU A 178 -11.00 5.66 -12.65
N GLU A 179 -11.21 6.98 -12.73
CA GLU A 179 -10.83 7.91 -11.66
C GLU A 179 -11.63 7.67 -10.38
N ILE A 180 -12.94 7.45 -10.50
CA ILE A 180 -13.80 7.06 -9.37
C ILE A 180 -13.33 5.73 -8.78
N LEU A 181 -13.00 4.73 -9.61
CA LEU A 181 -12.48 3.44 -9.14
C LEU A 181 -11.13 3.59 -8.42
N PHE A 182 -10.26 4.47 -8.89
CA PHE A 182 -8.98 4.77 -8.24
C PHE A 182 -9.19 5.40 -6.87
N GLN A 183 -10.05 6.42 -6.77
CA GLN A 183 -10.40 7.05 -5.49
C GLN A 183 -11.06 6.05 -4.53
N ALA A 184 -11.96 5.19 -5.04
CA ALA A 184 -12.58 4.13 -4.26
C ALA A 184 -11.55 3.11 -3.74
N ALA A 185 -10.58 2.69 -4.56
CA ALA A 185 -9.51 1.79 -4.14
C ALA A 185 -8.64 2.41 -3.03
N ALA A 186 -8.30 3.69 -3.14
CA ALA A 186 -7.57 4.41 -2.10
C ALA A 186 -8.35 4.44 -0.77
N LEU A 187 -9.66 4.73 -0.83
CA LEU A 187 -10.51 4.73 0.36
C LEU A 187 -10.62 3.35 1.00
N VAL A 188 -10.77 2.29 0.19
CA VAL A 188 -10.84 0.91 0.69
C VAL A 188 -9.56 0.57 1.46
N ILE A 189 -8.38 0.94 0.95
CA ILE A 189 -7.11 0.71 1.64
C ILE A 189 -7.05 1.47 2.97
N ASP A 190 -7.45 2.74 3.02
CA ASP A 190 -7.42 3.50 4.27
C ASP A 190 -8.44 3.00 5.31
N THR A 191 -9.60 2.55 4.83
CA THR A 191 -10.63 1.93 5.68
C THR A 191 -10.11 0.63 6.30
N ILE A 192 -9.55 -0.28 5.49
CA ILE A 192 -9.00 -1.55 5.98
C ILE A 192 -7.82 -1.31 6.93
N ARG A 193 -6.93 -0.38 6.58
CA ARG A 193 -5.81 0.03 7.43
C ARG A 193 -6.31 0.47 8.81
N THR A 194 -7.31 1.36 8.85
CA THR A 194 -7.89 1.86 10.09
C THR A 194 -8.47 0.73 10.93
N PHE A 195 -9.25 -0.17 10.33
CA PHE A 195 -9.78 -1.34 11.04
C PHE A 195 -8.68 -2.22 11.62
N TYR A 196 -7.61 -2.50 10.86
CA TYR A 196 -6.49 -3.32 11.34
C TYR A 196 -5.73 -2.64 12.49
N LEU A 197 -5.52 -1.32 12.43
CA LEU A 197 -4.88 -0.58 13.52
C LEU A 197 -5.74 -0.61 14.79
N ILE A 198 -7.06 -0.47 14.69
CA ILE A 198 -7.98 -0.56 15.82
C ILE A 198 -7.92 -1.96 16.45
N VAL A 199 -8.08 -3.01 15.64
CA VAL A 199 -8.06 -4.40 16.13
C VAL A 199 -6.73 -4.72 16.79
N LEU A 200 -5.61 -4.34 16.18
CA LEU A 200 -4.29 -4.57 16.75
C LEU A 200 -4.05 -3.75 18.03
N ALA A 201 -4.56 -2.52 18.11
CA ALA A 201 -4.47 -1.72 19.32
C ALA A 201 -5.26 -2.34 20.49
N ILE A 202 -6.49 -2.82 20.23
CA ILE A 202 -7.35 -3.45 21.24
C ILE A 202 -6.76 -4.77 21.73
N LEU A 203 -6.25 -5.61 20.81
CA LEU A 203 -5.68 -6.92 21.15
C LEU A 203 -4.20 -6.87 21.57
N GLY A 204 -3.54 -5.72 21.40
CA GLY A 204 -2.12 -5.55 21.69
C GLY A 204 -1.72 -5.87 23.13
N PRO A 205 -2.44 -5.40 24.16
CA PRO A 205 -2.15 -5.79 25.54
C PRO A 205 -2.17 -7.31 25.75
N ILE A 206 -3.09 -8.03 25.10
CA ILE A 206 -3.19 -9.50 25.19
C ILE A 206 -1.99 -10.17 24.51
N ALA A 207 -1.58 -9.69 23.33
CA ALA A 207 -0.40 -10.21 22.63
C ALA A 207 0.87 -10.05 23.49
N PHE A 208 1.00 -8.93 24.21
CA PHE A 208 2.07 -8.71 25.17
C PHE A 208 1.95 -9.64 26.38
N ALA A 209 0.75 -9.83 26.94
CA ALA A 209 0.53 -10.74 28.06
C ALA A 209 0.92 -12.19 27.73
N ILE A 210 0.54 -12.68 26.55
CA ILE A 210 0.91 -14.01 26.06
C ILE A 210 2.43 -14.14 25.90
N SER A 211 3.13 -13.07 25.52
CA SER A 211 4.59 -13.09 25.35
C SER A 211 5.40 -13.26 26.63
N VAL A 212 4.76 -13.16 27.81
CA VAL A 212 5.36 -13.44 29.12
C VAL A 212 5.62 -14.94 29.30
N TYR A 213 4.80 -15.80 28.69
CA TYR A 213 4.93 -17.24 28.79
C TYR A 213 6.14 -17.74 27.99
N ASP A 214 6.89 -18.67 28.57
CA ASP A 214 8.02 -19.28 27.87
C ASP A 214 7.51 -20.07 26.66
N GLY A 215 8.13 -19.88 25.50
CA GLY A 215 7.66 -20.42 24.21
C GLY A 215 6.77 -19.49 23.36
N PHE A 216 6.08 -18.51 23.96
CA PHE A 216 5.25 -17.53 23.23
C PHE A 216 5.89 -16.15 23.11
N GLN A 217 7.19 -16.08 23.39
CA GLN A 217 8.00 -14.87 23.35
C GLN A 217 7.94 -14.12 22.00
N SER A 218 7.80 -14.86 20.90
CA SER A 218 7.74 -14.32 19.54
C SER A 218 6.45 -13.55 19.25
N THR A 219 5.39 -13.75 20.04
CA THR A 219 4.10 -13.06 19.87
C THR A 219 4.25 -11.54 19.98
N LEU A 220 5.10 -11.05 20.89
CA LEU A 220 5.37 -9.62 21.03
C LEU A 220 6.02 -9.05 19.77
N THR A 221 7.10 -9.68 19.30
CA THR A 221 7.81 -9.24 18.10
C THR A 221 6.90 -9.30 16.87
N GLN A 222 6.11 -10.37 16.73
CA GLN A 222 5.15 -10.50 15.64
C GLN A 222 4.06 -9.42 15.69
N TRP A 223 3.52 -9.11 16.86
CA TRP A 223 2.53 -8.05 17.00
C TRP A 223 3.12 -6.69 16.58
N ILE A 224 4.34 -6.35 17.03
CA ILE A 224 5.02 -5.10 16.62
C ILE A 224 5.22 -5.09 15.11
N THR A 225 5.74 -6.18 14.53
CA THR A 225 5.92 -6.32 13.08
C THR A 225 4.62 -6.05 12.32
N ARG A 226 3.49 -6.61 12.77
CA ARG A 226 2.20 -6.41 12.12
C ARG A 226 1.69 -4.99 12.28
N TYR A 227 1.78 -4.42 13.48
CA TYR A 227 1.32 -3.05 13.75
C TYR A 227 2.07 -2.03 12.91
N VAL A 228 3.41 -2.12 12.88
CA VAL A 228 4.24 -1.22 12.07
C VAL A 228 4.02 -1.44 10.57
N SER A 229 3.86 -2.70 10.14
CA SER A 229 3.55 -3.03 8.76
C SER A 229 2.25 -2.39 8.29
N VAL A 230 1.17 -2.43 9.08
CA VAL A 230 -0.10 -1.75 8.77
C VAL A 230 0.05 -0.23 8.80
N TYR A 231 0.84 0.30 9.74
CA TYR A 231 1.10 1.73 9.81
C TYR A 231 1.78 2.26 8.54
N LEU A 232 2.71 1.49 7.98
CA LEU A 232 3.43 1.80 6.74
C LEU A 232 2.55 1.83 5.48
N TRP A 233 1.31 1.34 5.53
CA TRP A 233 0.45 1.33 4.34
C TRP A 233 0.23 2.73 3.78
N LEU A 234 0.12 3.75 4.64
CA LEU A 234 -0.06 5.14 4.21
C LEU A 234 1.21 5.72 3.56
N PRO A 235 2.41 5.64 4.18
CA PRO A 235 3.64 6.02 3.50
C PRO A 235 3.90 5.30 2.17
N VAL A 236 3.60 4.00 2.13
CA VAL A 236 3.77 3.19 0.92
C VAL A 236 2.76 3.59 -0.15
N SER A 237 1.51 3.91 0.24
CA SER A 237 0.53 4.45 -0.70
C SER A 237 0.99 5.80 -1.26
N ASP A 238 1.47 6.71 -0.41
CA ASP A 238 1.95 8.03 -0.86
C ASP A 238 3.12 7.92 -1.84
N LEU A 239 4.08 7.03 -1.56
CA LEU A 239 5.18 6.74 -2.47
C LEU A 239 4.69 6.15 -3.78
N PHE A 240 3.77 5.18 -3.74
CA PHE A 240 3.20 4.59 -4.95
C PHE A 240 2.48 5.64 -5.80
N SER A 241 1.65 6.49 -5.19
CA SER A 241 0.95 7.59 -5.84
C SER A 241 1.93 8.61 -6.43
N SER A 242 3.03 8.90 -5.74
CA SER A 242 4.07 9.82 -6.24
C SER A 242 4.77 9.27 -7.49
N ILE A 243 5.03 7.95 -7.53
CA ILE A 243 5.61 7.28 -8.70
C ILE A 243 4.62 7.32 -9.88
N LEU A 244 3.34 7.04 -9.63
CA LEU A 244 2.31 7.17 -10.66
C LEU A 244 2.20 8.59 -11.21
N ALA A 245 2.16 9.59 -10.33
CA ALA A 245 2.13 11.00 -10.72
C ALA A 245 3.37 11.37 -11.56
N ARG A 246 4.56 10.91 -11.17
CA ARG A 246 5.78 11.12 -11.94
C ARG A 246 5.73 10.50 -13.33
N ILE A 247 5.23 9.28 -13.46
CA ILE A 247 5.07 8.61 -14.76
C ILE A 247 4.08 9.39 -15.64
N GLN A 248 2.97 9.87 -15.06
CA GLN A 248 2.00 10.70 -15.79
C GLN A 248 2.61 12.01 -16.27
N VAL A 249 3.41 12.70 -15.44
CA VAL A 249 4.17 13.90 -15.83
C VAL A 249 5.08 13.61 -17.02
N LEU A 250 5.88 12.54 -16.97
CA LEU A 250 6.79 12.19 -18.06
C LEU A 250 6.05 11.89 -19.38
N MET A 251 4.86 11.31 -19.30
CA MET A 251 4.02 11.08 -20.48
C MET A 251 3.47 12.38 -21.04
N LEU A 252 2.99 13.28 -20.18
CA LEU A 252 2.53 14.61 -20.59
C LEU A 252 3.66 15.44 -21.22
N GLU A 253 4.87 15.39 -20.66
CA GLU A 253 6.06 16.03 -21.24
C GLU A 253 6.37 15.50 -22.64
N ARG A 254 6.28 14.17 -22.84
CA ARG A 254 6.47 13.54 -24.15
C ARG A 254 5.38 13.92 -25.14
N ASP A 255 4.13 13.95 -24.71
CA ASP A 255 3.01 14.41 -25.54
C ASP A 255 3.22 15.88 -25.96
N LEU A 256 3.63 16.76 -25.03
CA LEU A 256 3.93 18.16 -25.33
C LEU A 256 5.06 18.30 -26.36
N GLN A 257 6.08 17.45 -26.32
CA GLN A 257 7.17 17.45 -27.30
C GLN A 257 6.71 17.01 -28.69
N LEU A 258 5.78 16.05 -28.76
CA LEU A 258 5.18 15.61 -30.02
C LEU A 258 4.26 16.68 -30.61
N LEU A 259 3.53 17.41 -29.76
CA LEU A 259 2.68 18.54 -30.17
C LEU A 259 3.47 19.77 -30.66
N ASP A 260 4.77 19.86 -30.34
CA ASP A 260 5.65 20.90 -30.91
C ASP A 260 6.05 20.58 -32.36
N ASP A 261 5.84 19.34 -32.86
CA ASP A 261 6.07 18.98 -34.26
C ASP A 261 4.85 19.37 -35.14
N PRO A 262 5.02 20.23 -36.16
CA PRO A 262 3.93 20.67 -37.04
C PRO A 262 3.21 19.55 -37.82
N SER A 263 3.80 18.35 -37.90
CA SER A 263 3.27 17.24 -38.71
C SER A 263 2.45 16.23 -37.91
N PHE A 264 2.33 16.42 -36.59
CA PHE A 264 1.71 15.43 -35.71
C PHE A 264 0.19 15.57 -35.66
N ILE A 265 -0.52 14.57 -36.17
CA ILE A 265 -1.97 14.42 -35.98
C ILE A 265 -2.17 13.71 -34.63
N PRO A 266 -2.84 14.33 -33.65
CA PRO A 266 -3.02 13.75 -32.33
C PRO A 266 -4.02 12.60 -32.37
N ASP A 267 -3.53 11.41 -32.70
CA ASP A 267 -4.29 10.17 -32.56
C ASP A 267 -3.37 9.09 -31.98
N SER A 268 -3.64 8.69 -30.73
CA SER A 268 -3.17 7.47 -30.01
C SER A 268 -2.63 7.66 -28.58
N SER A 269 -2.37 8.89 -28.11
CA SER A 269 -1.79 9.12 -26.76
C SER A 269 -2.69 8.61 -25.59
N ASN A 270 -4.00 8.49 -25.81
CA ASN A 270 -4.97 8.27 -24.74
C ASN A 270 -5.10 6.81 -24.23
N THR A 271 -4.73 5.81 -25.03
CA THR A 271 -4.81 4.40 -24.63
C THR A 271 -3.78 4.04 -23.56
N VAL A 272 -2.59 4.64 -23.65
CA VAL A 272 -1.51 4.44 -22.69
C VAL A 272 -1.91 4.98 -21.31
N TYR A 273 -2.54 6.16 -21.26
CA TYR A 273 -3.09 6.74 -20.02
C TYR A 273 -4.08 5.79 -19.33
N ILE A 274 -5.01 5.21 -20.09
CA ILE A 274 -5.99 4.24 -19.58
C ILE A 274 -5.31 2.99 -18.99
N ILE A 275 -4.32 2.42 -19.68
CA ILE A 275 -3.57 1.25 -19.22
C ILE A 275 -2.84 1.57 -17.91
N PHE A 276 -2.19 2.73 -17.81
CA PHE A 276 -1.50 3.14 -16.58
C PHE A 276 -2.45 3.40 -15.42
N MET A 277 -3.66 3.91 -15.68
CA MET A 277 -4.67 4.10 -14.64
C MET A 277 -5.16 2.75 -14.08
N ILE A 278 -5.32 1.73 -14.94
CA ILE A 278 -5.61 0.35 -14.50
C ILE A 278 -4.45 -0.23 -13.68
N ILE A 279 -3.20 -0.06 -14.12
CA ILE A 279 -2.01 -0.48 -13.36
C ILE A 279 -1.98 0.20 -11.99
N GLY A 280 -2.34 1.48 -11.91
CA GLY A 280 -2.45 2.22 -10.66
C GLY A 280 -3.46 1.60 -9.70
N ILE A 281 -4.68 1.29 -10.18
CA ILE A 281 -5.72 0.63 -9.38
C ILE A 281 -5.22 -0.73 -8.85
N VAL A 282 -4.64 -1.57 -9.72
CA VAL A 282 -4.11 -2.87 -9.32
C VAL A 282 -2.96 -2.73 -8.31
N GLY A 283 -2.10 -1.73 -8.50
CA GLY A 283 -0.97 -1.48 -7.62
C GLY A 283 -1.38 -1.06 -6.21
N TYR A 284 -2.50 -0.35 -6.02
CA TYR A 284 -3.01 -0.03 -4.68
C TYR A 284 -3.32 -1.28 -3.85
N PHE A 285 -3.85 -2.34 -4.49
CA PHE A 285 -4.09 -3.61 -3.79
C PHE A 285 -2.80 -4.34 -3.37
N THR A 286 -1.63 -3.93 -3.88
CA THR A 286 -0.33 -4.49 -3.50
C THR A 286 0.32 -3.79 -2.31
N ILE A 287 -0.21 -2.64 -1.86
CA ILE A 287 0.32 -1.85 -0.73
C ILE A 287 0.50 -2.70 0.56
N PRO A 288 -0.46 -3.55 0.97
CA PRO A 288 -0.28 -4.42 2.14
C PRO A 288 0.94 -5.34 2.02
N THR A 289 1.16 -5.88 0.81
CA THR A 289 2.26 -6.81 0.51
C THR A 289 3.60 -6.09 0.56
N VAL A 290 3.71 -4.93 -0.08
CA VAL A 290 4.93 -4.12 -0.10
C VAL A 290 5.30 -3.66 1.31
N SER A 291 4.33 -3.21 2.09
CA SER A 291 4.55 -2.80 3.48
C SER A 291 5.04 -3.95 4.37
N ASN A 292 4.61 -5.17 4.08
CA ASN A 292 5.10 -6.36 4.78
C ASN A 292 6.54 -6.74 4.37
N TRP A 293 6.98 -6.48 3.13
CA TRP A 293 8.37 -6.68 2.72
C TRP A 293 9.34 -5.74 3.44
N ILE A 294 8.95 -4.49 3.65
CA ILE A 294 9.77 -3.47 4.33
C ILE A 294 10.12 -3.92 5.75
N ILE A 295 9.14 -4.44 6.49
CA ILE A 295 9.37 -4.89 7.88
C ILE A 295 9.98 -6.29 7.93
N GLN A 296 9.72 -7.18 6.96
CA GLN A 296 10.38 -8.50 6.90
C GLN A 296 11.88 -8.43 6.54
N ALA A 297 12.34 -7.32 5.94
CA ALA A 297 13.76 -7.10 5.66
C ALA A 297 14.59 -6.76 6.92
N GLY A 298 13.94 -6.39 8.04
CA GLY A 298 14.58 -6.00 9.30
C GLY A 298 14.29 -6.95 10.47
N GLY A 299 14.94 -8.12 10.50
CA GLY A 299 15.17 -8.85 11.75
C GLY A 299 14.27 -10.06 12.08
N LEU A 300 14.92 -11.11 12.58
CA LEU A 300 14.41 -12.23 13.38
C LEU A 300 13.61 -13.37 12.69
N GLY A 301 13.04 -13.17 11.49
CA GLY A 301 12.42 -14.28 10.74
C GLY A 301 13.44 -15.22 10.06
N GLY A 302 14.55 -14.65 9.56
CA GLY A 302 15.63 -15.39 8.89
C GLY A 302 16.55 -16.13 9.86
N MET A 303 16.79 -15.55 11.04
CA MET A 303 17.63 -16.18 12.08
C MET A 303 16.98 -17.48 12.57
N ASN A 304 15.66 -17.49 12.79
CA ASN A 304 14.97 -18.69 13.24
C ASN A 304 14.84 -19.74 12.12
N ARG A 305 14.69 -19.35 10.85
CA ARG A 305 14.75 -20.32 9.73
C ARG A 305 16.14 -20.90 9.53
N ASN A 306 17.20 -20.14 9.75
CA ASN A 306 18.57 -20.64 9.66
C ASN A 306 18.92 -21.49 10.89
N LEU A 307 18.49 -21.13 12.10
CA LEU A 307 18.61 -21.99 13.29
C LEU A 307 17.77 -23.26 13.17
N SER A 308 16.54 -23.19 12.64
CA SER A 308 15.72 -24.38 12.37
C SER A 308 16.30 -25.22 11.22
N LYS A 309 16.91 -24.65 10.18
CA LYS A 309 17.62 -25.39 9.12
C LYS A 309 18.96 -25.96 9.58
N THR A 310 19.68 -25.30 10.48
CA THR A 310 20.92 -25.79 11.07
C THR A 310 20.64 -26.83 12.17
N ALA A 311 19.55 -26.70 12.94
CA ALA A 311 19.13 -27.69 13.92
C ALA A 311 18.47 -28.93 13.28
N SER A 312 17.73 -28.78 12.18
CA SER A 312 17.19 -29.91 11.39
C SER A 312 18.22 -30.52 10.42
N GLY A 313 19.25 -29.77 10.02
CA GLY A 313 20.37 -30.26 9.21
C GLY A 313 21.50 -30.90 10.02
N GLY A 314 21.69 -30.51 11.29
CA GLY A 314 22.75 -31.05 12.17
C GLY A 314 22.45 -32.44 12.75
N GLY A 315 21.17 -32.81 12.89
CA GLY A 315 20.77 -34.14 13.39
C GLY A 315 20.90 -35.27 12.36
N ASN A 316 20.75 -34.96 11.06
CA ASN A 316 20.75 -35.96 10.01
C ASN A 316 22.15 -36.26 9.44
N LEU A 317 23.13 -35.38 9.61
CA LEU A 317 24.50 -35.65 9.16
C LEU A 317 25.24 -36.63 10.08
N ALA A 318 24.99 -36.58 11.39
CA ALA A 318 25.60 -37.50 12.35
C ALA A 318 25.04 -38.93 12.22
N GLY A 319 23.73 -39.07 11.97
CA GLY A 319 23.09 -40.37 11.70
C GLY A 319 23.47 -40.98 10.35
N ALA A 320 23.62 -40.15 9.31
CA ALA A 320 24.00 -40.61 7.98
C ALA A 320 25.48 -41.02 7.88
N ALA A 321 26.38 -40.33 8.60
CA ALA A 321 27.80 -40.71 8.64
C ALA A 321 28.04 -42.01 9.43
N ALA A 322 27.30 -42.24 10.52
CA ALA A 322 27.37 -43.49 11.27
C ALA A 322 26.77 -44.68 10.49
N GLY A 323 25.65 -44.48 9.78
CA GLY A 323 25.02 -45.52 8.95
C GLY A 323 25.86 -45.95 7.74
N ALA A 324 26.57 -45.02 7.10
CA ALA A 324 27.42 -45.30 5.94
C ALA A 324 28.74 -46.01 6.30
N ALA A 325 29.29 -45.77 7.50
CA ALA A 325 30.48 -46.45 7.99
C ALA A 325 30.17 -47.89 8.42
N THR A 326 29.07 -48.13 9.14
CA THR A 326 28.68 -49.48 9.58
C THR A 326 28.12 -50.35 8.45
N GLY A 327 27.39 -49.77 7.50
CA GLY A 327 26.80 -50.50 6.37
C GLY A 327 27.83 -51.08 5.39
N ASN A 328 28.93 -50.36 5.14
CA ASN A 328 29.98 -50.82 4.22
C ASN A 328 30.90 -51.89 4.84
N ILE A 329 31.07 -51.89 6.17
CA ILE A 329 31.87 -52.91 6.86
C ILE A 329 31.07 -54.21 6.97
N SER A 330 29.77 -54.13 7.28
CA SER A 330 28.91 -55.32 7.36
C SER A 330 28.65 -55.95 5.98
N GLY A 331 28.55 -55.15 4.91
CA GLY A 331 28.36 -55.66 3.55
C GLY A 331 29.59 -56.38 2.95
N LYS A 332 30.80 -56.08 3.45
CA LYS A 332 32.03 -56.76 3.02
C LYS A 332 32.35 -58.03 3.81
N LEU A 333 31.83 -58.17 5.03
CA LEU A 333 32.05 -59.37 5.87
C LEU A 333 31.13 -60.54 5.52
N ILE A 334 29.99 -60.29 4.87
CA ILE A 334 29.05 -61.34 4.44
C ILE A 334 29.43 -61.95 3.06
N LYS A 335 30.46 -61.40 2.39
CA LYS A 335 30.84 -61.79 1.02
C LYS A 335 32.15 -62.57 0.91
N LYS A 336 32.58 -63.28 1.96
CA LYS A 336 33.72 -64.20 1.91
C LYS A 336 33.37 -65.60 2.36
#